data_AF-A0A9W3CL93-F1
#
_entry.id   AF-A0A9W3CL93-F1
#
_cell.length_a   1.000
_cell.length_b   1.000
_cell.length_c   1.000
_cell.angle_alpha   90.00
_cell.angle_beta   90.00
_cell.angle_gamma   90.00
#
_symmetry.space_group_name_H-M   'P 1'
#
loop_
_entity.id
_entity.type
_entity.pdbx_description
1 polymer ?
#
loop_
_entity_poly.entity_id
_entity_poly.type
_entity_poly.pdbx_seq_one_letter_code
_entity_poly.pdbx_strand_id
1 'polypeptide(L)'
;MDLINSMLAQPGREQFTTVLSRNLEPNTTWFGYDKSSLTHKISKIMKKKFNKPFYSWTCVPKDRQERYFVEFVKSHTWNPFVTGLVQEHFESICQLRMKGMVSDVRTSREQPNWIGDSLWKQMTAYWDTNAAVVKSKKASAARKSERNGLGIHKHNSEQKSYMQIEQELTVELGRPASFGEVFIKAHTKKDGTYVDFKAEKVIEAYKRKKEEKLADLAKDSTEISDEQQPLLSVEEDNELFIQSAMTEEIFLVLEA
;
A
#
# COMPACT_ATOMS: atom_id res chain seq x y z
N MET A 1 24.06 -3.21 -14.65
CA MET A 1 23.29 -2.19 -15.41
C MET A 1 23.32 -2.46 -16.92
N ASP A 2 24.47 -2.81 -17.49
CA ASP A 2 24.65 -2.98 -18.94
C ASP A 2 23.66 -3.98 -19.58
N LEU A 3 23.43 -5.14 -18.94
CA LEU A 3 22.45 -6.12 -19.43
C LEU A 3 21.02 -5.56 -19.47
N ILE A 4 20.62 -4.80 -18.46
CA ILE A 4 19.26 -4.24 -18.38
C ILE A 4 19.11 -3.16 -19.44
N ASN A 5 20.09 -2.27 -19.58
CA ASN A 5 20.10 -1.25 -20.60
C ASN A 5 20.07 -1.86 -22.01
N SER A 6 20.83 -2.93 -22.26
CA SER A 6 20.81 -3.64 -23.55
C SER A 6 19.45 -4.29 -23.84
N MET A 7 18.76 -4.80 -22.81
CA MET A 7 17.40 -5.33 -22.96
C MET A 7 16.39 -4.22 -23.27
N LEU A 8 16.49 -3.08 -22.58
CA LEU A 8 15.58 -1.94 -22.77
C LEU A 8 15.77 -1.26 -24.13
N ALA A 9 16.98 -1.28 -24.68
CA ALA A 9 17.31 -0.67 -25.97
C ALA A 9 16.84 -1.47 -27.20
N GLN A 10 16.22 -2.64 -27.03
CA GLN A 10 15.72 -3.44 -28.15
C GLN A 10 14.56 -2.69 -28.85
N PRO A 11 14.64 -2.45 -30.17
CA PRO A 11 13.56 -1.76 -30.90
C PRO A 11 12.23 -2.55 -30.88
N GLY A 12 11.10 -1.85 -30.80
CA GLY A 12 9.76 -2.45 -30.91
C GLY A 12 9.28 -3.16 -29.64
N ARG A 13 10.03 -3.07 -28.54
CA ARG A 13 9.78 -3.80 -27.29
C ARG A 13 8.45 -3.45 -26.64
N GLU A 14 8.03 -2.20 -26.78
CA GLU A 14 6.73 -1.66 -26.37
C GLU A 14 5.55 -2.42 -26.97
N GLN A 15 5.71 -3.11 -28.10
CA GLN A 15 4.63 -3.83 -28.77
C GLN A 15 4.27 -5.15 -28.08
N PHE A 16 5.20 -5.74 -27.33
CA PHE A 16 5.04 -7.07 -26.71
C PHE A 16 5.38 -7.11 -25.22
N THR A 17 5.61 -5.95 -24.60
CA THR A 17 5.86 -5.82 -23.16
C THR A 17 4.92 -4.80 -22.54
N THR A 18 4.70 -4.91 -21.23
CA THR A 18 3.98 -3.88 -20.48
C THR A 18 4.86 -2.64 -20.37
N VAL A 19 4.38 -1.51 -20.92
CA VAL A 19 5.11 -0.24 -20.86
C VAL A 19 4.86 0.45 -19.53
N LEU A 20 5.93 0.71 -18.78
CA LEU A 20 5.88 1.49 -17.55
C LEU A 20 6.19 2.95 -17.85
N SER A 21 5.23 3.84 -17.57
CA SER A 21 5.42 5.28 -17.70
C SER A 21 4.78 6.06 -16.56
N ARG A 22 5.53 7.02 -16.01
CA ARG A 22 5.08 7.90 -14.92
C ARG A 22 3.96 8.84 -15.36
N ASN A 23 3.94 9.23 -16.64
CA ASN A 23 2.96 10.18 -17.14
C ASN A 23 1.63 9.51 -17.51
N LEU A 24 1.56 8.17 -17.42
CA LEU A 24 0.36 7.39 -17.69
C LEU A 24 -0.24 7.66 -19.07
N GLU A 25 0.61 7.73 -20.11
CA GLU A 25 0.16 7.82 -21.50
C GLU A 25 -0.75 6.63 -21.85
N PRO A 26 -1.63 6.76 -22.87
CA PRO A 26 -2.50 5.67 -23.30
C PRO A 26 -1.73 4.34 -23.49
N ASN A 27 -2.32 3.25 -23.00
CA ASN A 27 -1.74 1.90 -23.03
C ASN A 27 -0.47 1.68 -22.18
N THR A 28 -0.17 2.57 -21.25
CA THR A 28 0.91 2.39 -20.26
C THR A 28 0.35 2.11 -18.86
N THR A 29 1.22 1.73 -17.93
CA THR A 29 0.88 1.67 -16.51
C THR A 29 2.03 2.17 -15.64
N TRP A 30 1.78 2.38 -14.36
CA TRP A 30 2.81 2.69 -13.39
C TRP A 30 2.51 2.00 -12.07
N PHE A 31 3.52 1.87 -11.21
CA PHE A 31 3.34 1.33 -9.87
C PHE A 31 2.26 2.12 -9.11
N GLY A 32 1.22 1.42 -8.66
CA GLY A 32 0.07 2.01 -7.96
C GLY A 32 -1.12 2.33 -8.87
N TYR A 33 -0.92 2.40 -10.18
CA TYR A 33 -1.97 2.57 -11.20
C TYR A 33 -2.28 1.27 -11.94
N ASP A 34 -1.57 0.20 -11.59
CA ASP A 34 -1.59 -1.08 -12.29
C ASP A 34 -2.65 -2.07 -11.77
N LYS A 35 -3.54 -1.63 -10.86
CA LYS A 35 -4.54 -2.47 -10.19
C LYS A 35 -3.94 -3.79 -9.66
N SER A 36 -2.77 -3.69 -9.03
CA SER A 36 -1.97 -4.81 -8.50
C SER A 36 -1.39 -5.80 -9.52
N SER A 37 -1.56 -5.59 -10.83
CA SER A 37 -1.03 -6.50 -11.85
C SER A 37 0.50 -6.67 -11.79
N LEU A 38 1.25 -5.59 -11.51
CA LEU A 38 2.70 -5.63 -11.30
C LEU A 38 3.03 -6.43 -10.04
N THR A 39 2.29 -6.22 -8.94
CA THR A 39 2.47 -6.98 -7.70
C THR A 39 2.24 -8.49 -7.93
N HIS A 40 1.21 -8.87 -8.68
CA HIS A 40 0.95 -10.26 -9.05
C HIS A 40 2.07 -10.83 -9.92
N LYS A 41 2.54 -10.07 -10.90
CA LYS A 41 3.63 -10.50 -11.78
C LYS A 41 4.94 -10.70 -11.02
N ILE A 42 5.32 -9.75 -10.17
CA ILE A 42 6.50 -9.86 -9.30
C ILE A 42 6.36 -11.07 -8.37
N SER A 43 5.20 -11.27 -7.75
CA SER A 43 4.94 -12.44 -6.90
C SER A 43 5.10 -13.76 -7.67
N LYS A 44 4.65 -13.83 -8.94
CA LYS A 44 4.85 -15.01 -9.80
C LYS A 44 6.32 -15.28 -10.07
N ILE A 45 7.11 -14.24 -10.38
CA ILE A 45 8.56 -14.35 -10.58
C ILE A 45 9.22 -14.88 -9.30
N MET A 46 8.85 -14.31 -8.14
CA MET A 46 9.38 -14.70 -6.84
C MET A 46 9.15 -16.18 -6.54
N LYS A 47 7.90 -16.64 -6.67
CA LYS A 47 7.51 -18.04 -6.48
C LYS A 47 8.26 -18.97 -7.44
N LYS A 48 8.33 -18.64 -8.74
CA LYS A 48 8.99 -19.46 -9.76
C LYS A 48 10.48 -19.70 -9.49
N LYS A 49 11.19 -18.72 -8.90
CA LYS A 49 12.63 -18.83 -8.61
C LYS A 49 12.94 -19.05 -7.11
N PHE A 50 11.95 -19.37 -6.29
CA PHE A 50 12.13 -19.62 -4.86
C PHE A 50 12.76 -21.01 -4.65
N ASN A 51 14.04 -21.05 -4.28
CA ASN A 51 14.76 -22.33 -4.15
C ASN A 51 15.67 -22.42 -2.91
N LYS A 52 15.56 -21.45 -2.00
CA LYS A 52 16.28 -21.37 -0.73
C LYS A 52 15.37 -20.67 0.30
N PRO A 53 15.59 -20.85 1.60
CA PRO A 53 14.70 -20.34 2.65
C PRO A 53 14.89 -18.83 2.87
N PHE A 54 14.56 -18.03 1.87
CA PHE A 54 14.62 -16.57 1.94
C PHE A 54 13.41 -16.05 2.72
N TYR A 55 13.55 -15.91 4.04
CA TYR A 55 12.47 -15.44 4.91
C TYR A 55 12.16 -13.93 4.74
N SER A 56 13.06 -13.16 4.13
CA SER A 56 12.87 -11.76 3.77
C SER A 56 13.69 -11.42 2.51
N TRP A 57 13.32 -10.34 1.83
CA TRP A 57 14.06 -9.84 0.66
C TRP A 57 15.50 -9.46 1.01
N THR A 58 15.72 -8.87 2.19
CA THR A 58 17.06 -8.47 2.64
C THR A 58 18.03 -9.64 2.83
N CYS A 59 17.51 -10.86 3.05
CA CYS A 59 18.33 -12.08 3.11
C CYS A 59 18.61 -12.70 1.73
N VAL A 60 18.01 -12.18 0.66
CA VAL A 60 18.27 -12.63 -0.71
C VAL A 60 19.60 -12.03 -1.17
N PRO A 61 20.60 -12.85 -1.59
CA PRO A 61 21.85 -12.35 -2.13
C PRO A 61 21.66 -11.38 -3.30
N LYS A 62 22.55 -10.38 -3.44
CA LYS A 62 22.40 -9.30 -4.44
C LYS A 62 22.35 -9.81 -5.88
N ASP A 63 23.23 -10.76 -6.24
CA ASP A 63 23.22 -11.44 -7.54
C ASP A 63 21.86 -12.07 -7.87
N ARG A 64 21.12 -12.51 -6.85
CA ARG A 64 19.80 -13.08 -7.00
C ARG A 64 18.70 -12.03 -7.08
N GLN A 65 18.81 -10.95 -6.30
CA GLN A 65 17.91 -9.79 -6.43
C GLN A 65 17.95 -9.26 -7.88
N GLU A 66 19.14 -9.14 -8.46
CA GLU A 66 19.34 -8.77 -9.86
C GLU A 66 18.68 -9.77 -10.82
N ARG A 67 18.82 -11.07 -10.60
CA ARG A 67 18.15 -12.09 -11.44
C ARG A 67 16.62 -12.03 -11.36
N TYR A 68 16.05 -11.65 -10.22
CA TYR A 68 14.62 -11.40 -10.10
C TYR A 68 14.21 -10.19 -10.96
N PHE A 69 15.00 -9.11 -10.90
CA PHE A 69 14.74 -7.90 -11.66
C PHE A 69 14.91 -8.12 -13.18
N VAL A 70 15.95 -8.83 -13.61
CA VAL A 70 16.15 -9.20 -15.03
C VAL A 70 14.95 -9.99 -15.57
N GLU A 71 14.37 -10.91 -14.77
CA GLU A 71 13.17 -11.64 -15.18
C GLU A 71 11.94 -10.73 -15.30
N PHE A 72 11.84 -9.70 -14.47
CA PHE A 72 10.80 -8.68 -14.59
C PHE A 72 10.97 -7.86 -15.88
N VAL A 73 12.20 -7.41 -16.16
CA VAL A 73 12.55 -6.67 -17.38
C VAL A 73 12.09 -7.45 -18.61
N LYS A 74 12.24 -8.77 -18.69
CA LYS A 74 11.81 -9.58 -19.88
C LYS A 74 10.37 -9.34 -20.35
N SER A 75 9.47 -8.87 -19.49
CA SER A 75 8.05 -8.63 -19.84
C SER A 75 7.58 -7.20 -19.66
N HIS A 76 8.48 -6.27 -19.31
CA HIS A 76 8.15 -4.86 -19.11
C HIS A 76 9.23 -3.99 -19.75
N THR A 77 8.84 -2.84 -20.25
CA THR A 77 9.77 -1.85 -20.80
C THR A 77 9.48 -0.47 -20.25
N TRP A 78 10.48 0.40 -20.25
CA TRP A 78 10.39 1.77 -19.75
C TRP A 78 11.53 2.61 -20.32
N ASN A 79 11.45 3.92 -20.16
CA ASN A 79 12.54 4.81 -20.52
C ASN A 79 13.78 4.52 -19.63
N PRO A 80 14.96 4.20 -20.19
CA PRO A 80 16.15 3.88 -19.40
C PRO A 80 16.52 4.91 -18.33
N PHE A 81 16.18 6.19 -18.50
CA PHE A 81 16.40 7.25 -17.51
C PHE A 81 15.69 7.02 -16.17
N VAL A 82 14.59 6.24 -16.14
CA VAL A 82 13.85 5.93 -14.90
C VAL A 82 14.17 4.55 -14.32
N THR A 83 15.20 3.85 -14.84
CA THR A 83 15.52 2.48 -14.41
C THR A 83 15.75 2.35 -12.92
N GLY A 84 16.43 3.31 -12.30
CA GLY A 84 16.65 3.31 -10.84
C GLY A 84 15.35 3.33 -10.05
N LEU A 85 14.39 4.16 -10.48
CA LEU A 85 13.09 4.29 -9.83
C LEU A 85 12.21 3.03 -10.03
N VAL A 86 12.25 2.44 -11.22
CA VAL A 86 11.56 1.16 -11.49
C VAL A 86 12.13 0.05 -10.62
N GLN A 87 13.46 -0.01 -10.46
CA GLN A 87 14.11 -0.98 -9.59
C GLN A 87 13.74 -0.76 -8.12
N GLU A 88 13.70 0.48 -7.65
CA GLU A 88 13.28 0.81 -6.28
C GLU A 88 11.85 0.34 -5.98
N HIS A 89 10.89 0.66 -6.85
CA HIS A 89 9.51 0.20 -6.70
C HIS A 89 9.40 -1.33 -6.76
N PHE A 90 10.13 -1.97 -7.68
CA PHE A 90 10.20 -3.42 -7.77
C PHE A 90 10.72 -4.04 -6.46
N GLU A 91 11.82 -3.52 -5.91
CA GLU A 91 12.42 -4.00 -4.67
C GLU A 91 11.49 -3.78 -3.47
N SER A 92 10.79 -2.64 -3.40
CA SER A 92 9.78 -2.37 -2.37
C SER A 92 8.66 -3.42 -2.40
N ILE A 93 8.15 -3.76 -3.58
CA ILE A 93 7.16 -4.84 -3.74
C ILE A 93 7.77 -6.18 -3.31
N CYS A 94 9.00 -6.49 -3.72
CA CYS A 94 9.66 -7.73 -3.31
C CYS A 94 9.82 -7.84 -1.79
N GLN A 95 10.17 -6.76 -1.09
CA GLN A 95 10.26 -6.72 0.37
C GLN A 95 8.93 -7.10 1.03
N LEU A 96 7.84 -6.45 0.61
CA LEU A 96 6.50 -6.70 1.15
C LEU A 96 6.01 -8.11 0.81
N ARG A 97 6.14 -8.52 -0.45
CA ARG A 97 5.61 -9.81 -0.93
C ARG A 97 6.38 -11.00 -0.40
N MET A 98 7.72 -10.95 -0.29
CA MET A 98 8.49 -12.07 0.25
C MET A 98 8.05 -12.37 1.69
N LYS A 99 7.99 -11.31 2.51
CA LYS A 99 7.58 -11.40 3.92
C LYS A 99 6.16 -11.94 4.04
N GLY A 100 5.22 -11.41 3.23
CA GLY A 100 3.83 -11.86 3.22
C GLY A 100 3.69 -13.34 2.86
N MET A 101 4.18 -13.74 1.69
CA MET A 101 4.06 -15.13 1.19
C MET A 101 4.64 -16.15 2.18
N VAL A 102 5.83 -15.88 2.72
CA VAL A 102 6.47 -16.78 3.68
C VAL A 102 5.73 -16.81 5.01
N SER A 103 5.20 -15.67 5.47
CA SER A 103 4.40 -15.60 6.70
C SER A 103 3.08 -16.35 6.56
N ASP A 104 2.41 -16.25 5.42
CA ASP A 104 1.15 -16.95 5.14
C ASP A 104 1.37 -18.46 5.20
N VAL A 105 2.38 -18.94 4.48
CA VAL A 105 2.77 -20.36 4.47
C VAL A 105 3.16 -20.87 5.87
N ARG A 106 3.93 -20.09 6.63
CA ARG A 106 4.28 -20.44 8.01
C ARG A 106 3.04 -20.55 8.92
N THR A 107 2.05 -19.70 8.68
CA THR A 107 0.85 -19.62 9.52
C THR A 107 -0.13 -20.72 9.17
N SER A 108 -0.37 -20.99 7.88
CA SER A 108 -1.24 -22.09 7.44
C SER A 108 -0.64 -23.46 7.70
N ARG A 109 0.71 -23.57 7.72
CA ARG A 109 1.44 -24.85 7.77
C ARG A 109 1.09 -25.78 6.61
N GLU A 110 0.56 -25.23 5.52
CA GLU A 110 0.26 -25.93 4.28
C GLU A 110 1.40 -25.72 3.28
N GLN A 111 1.95 -26.80 2.74
CA GLN A 111 3.01 -26.73 1.74
C GLN A 111 2.43 -26.23 0.41
N PRO A 112 2.88 -25.08 -0.12
CA PRO A 112 2.41 -24.60 -1.40
C PRO A 112 3.19 -25.27 -2.55
N ASN A 113 2.59 -25.28 -3.74
CA ASN A 113 3.20 -25.88 -4.95
C ASN A 113 4.53 -25.26 -5.40
N TRP A 114 4.89 -24.07 -4.91
CA TRP A 114 6.13 -23.36 -5.25
C TRP A 114 7.26 -23.61 -4.26
N ILE A 115 7.04 -24.41 -3.21
CA ILE A 115 8.09 -24.88 -2.29
C ILE A 115 8.19 -26.41 -2.43
N GLY A 116 9.33 -26.89 -2.95
CA GLY A 116 9.60 -28.32 -3.04
C GLY A 116 9.88 -28.96 -1.68
N ASP A 117 9.69 -30.29 -1.58
CA ASP A 117 9.66 -31.04 -0.32
C ASP A 117 10.90 -30.87 0.56
N SER A 118 12.09 -30.86 -0.05
CA SER A 118 13.36 -30.68 0.68
C SER A 118 13.42 -29.29 1.34
N LEU A 119 13.03 -28.26 0.60
CA LEU A 119 13.01 -26.89 1.10
C LEU A 119 11.90 -26.70 2.14
N TRP A 120 10.75 -27.34 1.92
CA TRP A 120 9.65 -27.35 2.89
C TRP A 120 10.10 -27.89 4.24
N LYS A 121 10.71 -29.08 4.27
CA LYS A 121 11.27 -29.69 5.49
C LYS A 121 12.28 -28.78 6.19
N GLN A 122 13.13 -28.10 5.43
CA GLN A 122 14.10 -27.15 5.97
C GLN A 122 13.42 -25.95 6.64
N MET A 123 12.40 -25.38 5.99
CA MET A 123 11.68 -24.22 6.49
C MET A 123 10.85 -24.55 7.73
N THR A 124 10.16 -25.70 7.75
CA THR A 124 9.38 -26.14 8.90
C THR A 124 10.27 -26.42 10.11
N ALA A 125 11.40 -27.12 9.92
CA ALA A 125 12.37 -27.38 10.99
C ALA A 125 12.87 -26.08 11.64
N TYR A 126 13.13 -25.02 10.85
CA TYR A 126 13.49 -23.71 11.39
C TYR A 126 12.34 -23.08 12.19
N TRP A 127 11.11 -23.10 11.67
CA TRP A 127 9.96 -22.51 12.37
C TRP A 127 9.61 -23.21 13.68
N ASP A 128 9.97 -24.47 13.82
CA ASP A 128 9.73 -25.27 15.01
C ASP A 128 10.85 -25.12 16.06
N THR A 129 11.93 -24.40 15.75
CA THR A 129 12.94 -24.04 16.75
C THR A 129 12.34 -23.16 17.85
N ASN A 130 12.77 -23.40 19.10
CA ASN A 130 12.32 -22.60 20.25
C ASN A 130 12.53 -21.09 20.03
N ALA A 131 13.66 -20.69 19.43
CA ALA A 131 13.94 -19.29 19.13
C ALA A 131 12.90 -18.66 18.18
N ALA A 132 12.52 -19.36 17.10
CA ALA A 132 11.53 -18.89 16.15
C ALA A 132 10.13 -18.82 16.80
N VAL A 133 9.76 -19.83 17.58
CA VAL A 133 8.47 -19.88 18.30
C VAL A 133 8.37 -18.74 19.32
N VAL A 134 9.39 -18.53 20.15
CA VAL A 134 9.41 -17.45 21.16
C VAL A 134 9.32 -16.08 20.48
N LYS A 135 10.10 -15.86 19.42
CA LYS A 135 10.05 -14.60 18.64
C LYS A 135 8.66 -14.36 18.07
N SER A 136 8.04 -15.38 17.48
CA SER A 136 6.69 -15.29 16.93
C SER A 136 5.64 -15.00 18.00
N LYS A 137 5.72 -15.67 19.17
CA LYS A 137 4.81 -15.42 20.30
C LYS A 137 4.94 -14.00 20.82
N LYS A 138 6.16 -13.50 21.04
CA LYS A 138 6.42 -12.11 21.48
C LYS A 138 5.85 -11.10 20.48
N ALA A 139 6.10 -11.29 19.19
CA ALA A 139 5.56 -10.42 18.14
C ALA A 139 4.03 -10.49 18.04
N SER A 140 3.43 -11.66 18.29
CA SER A 140 1.97 -11.80 18.33
C SER A 140 1.37 -11.10 19.54
N ALA A 141 1.97 -11.23 20.72
CA ALA A 141 1.52 -10.56 21.95
C ALA A 141 1.59 -9.04 21.79
N ALA A 142 2.69 -8.51 21.24
CA ALA A 142 2.83 -7.08 20.97
C ALA A 142 1.76 -6.55 19.98
N ARG A 143 1.39 -7.33 18.94
CA ARG A 143 0.35 -6.93 17.98
C ARG A 143 -1.07 -6.98 18.55
N LYS A 144 -1.29 -7.78 19.60
CA LYS A 144 -2.59 -7.95 20.27
C LYS A 144 -2.68 -7.15 21.58
N SER A 145 -1.71 -6.27 21.86
CA SER A 145 -1.77 -5.44 23.05
C SER A 145 -2.91 -4.43 22.94
N GLU A 146 -3.43 -4.01 24.09
CA GLU A 146 -4.59 -3.11 24.17
C GLU A 146 -4.28 -1.66 23.81
N ARG A 147 -3.00 -1.32 23.54
CA ARG A 147 -2.53 0.00 23.09
C ARG A 147 -3.22 1.13 23.86
N ASN A 148 -3.12 1.11 25.19
CA ASN A 148 -3.72 2.09 26.10
C ASN A 148 -5.24 2.27 25.90
N GLY A 149 -5.97 1.18 25.70
CA GLY A 149 -7.43 1.21 25.51
C GLY A 149 -7.89 1.47 24.07
N LEU A 150 -6.96 1.72 23.12
CA LEU A 150 -7.28 1.88 21.69
C LEU A 150 -7.58 0.55 20.99
N GLY A 151 -7.52 -0.56 21.72
CA GLY A 151 -7.81 -1.90 21.23
C GLY A 151 -6.83 -2.39 20.16
N ILE A 152 -7.15 -3.57 19.62
CA ILE A 152 -6.39 -4.16 18.52
C ILE A 152 -6.58 -3.29 17.28
N HIS A 153 -5.48 -2.87 16.68
CA HIS A 153 -5.47 -2.17 15.41
C HIS A 153 -6.11 -3.02 14.30
N LYS A 154 -7.16 -2.50 13.66
CA LYS A 154 -7.89 -3.15 12.57
C LYS A 154 -7.81 -2.27 11.33
N HIS A 155 -7.63 -2.88 10.17
CA HIS A 155 -7.75 -2.21 8.87
C HIS A 155 -8.83 -2.90 8.06
N ASN A 156 -9.61 -2.13 7.29
CA ASN A 156 -10.63 -2.68 6.40
C ASN A 156 -10.69 -1.97 5.04
N SER A 157 -9.54 -1.61 4.46
CA SER A 157 -9.45 -1.06 3.11
C SER A 157 -9.68 -2.13 2.01
N GLU A 158 -10.37 -3.22 2.34
CA GLU A 158 -10.47 -4.43 1.51
C GLU A 158 -9.09 -4.87 0.99
N GLN A 159 -9.02 -5.38 -0.24
CA GLN A 159 -7.76 -5.63 -0.95
C GLN A 159 -7.35 -4.43 -1.83
N LYS A 160 -7.63 -3.19 -1.40
CA LYS A 160 -7.33 -1.97 -2.14
C LYS A 160 -6.30 -1.10 -1.40
N SER A 161 -5.41 -0.48 -2.15
CA SER A 161 -4.56 0.58 -1.61
C SER A 161 -5.35 1.87 -1.47
N TYR A 162 -4.89 2.79 -0.62
CA TYR A 162 -5.46 4.15 -0.53
C TYR A 162 -5.46 4.86 -1.88
N MET A 163 -4.39 4.70 -2.66
CA MET A 163 -4.30 5.23 -4.02
C MET A 163 -5.37 4.66 -4.96
N GLN A 164 -5.68 3.36 -4.85
CA GLN A 164 -6.75 2.78 -5.65
C GLN A 164 -8.13 3.31 -5.20
N ILE A 165 -8.34 3.48 -3.89
CA ILE A 165 -9.58 4.07 -3.35
C ILE A 165 -9.74 5.51 -3.86
N GLU A 166 -8.68 6.31 -3.81
CA GLU A 166 -8.64 7.68 -4.34
C GLU A 166 -8.96 7.75 -5.83
N GLN A 167 -8.38 6.86 -6.64
CA GLN A 167 -8.67 6.77 -8.07
C GLN A 167 -10.15 6.44 -8.33
N GLU A 168 -10.69 5.44 -7.63
CA GLU A 168 -12.10 5.06 -7.76
C GLU A 168 -13.03 6.20 -7.34
N LEU A 169 -12.73 6.89 -6.24
CA LEU A 169 -13.48 8.06 -5.78
C LEU A 169 -13.38 9.23 -6.75
N THR A 170 -12.21 9.49 -7.33
CA THR A 170 -12.02 10.57 -8.29
C THR A 170 -12.90 10.38 -9.53
N VAL A 171 -13.05 9.13 -9.99
CA VAL A 171 -13.96 8.78 -11.08
C VAL A 171 -15.42 8.91 -10.64
N GLU A 172 -15.77 8.44 -9.44
CA GLU A 172 -17.13 8.52 -8.88
C GLU A 172 -17.61 9.97 -8.72
N LEU A 173 -16.72 10.86 -8.25
CA LEU A 173 -17.02 12.25 -7.96
C LEU A 173 -16.88 13.18 -9.18
N GLY A 174 -16.19 12.74 -10.24
CA GLY A 174 -15.84 13.60 -11.39
C GLY A 174 -14.86 14.72 -11.05
N ARG A 175 -14.23 14.68 -9.87
CA ARG A 175 -13.23 15.63 -9.37
C ARG A 175 -12.21 14.90 -8.48
N PRO A 176 -11.03 15.47 -8.22
CA PRO A 176 -10.09 14.90 -7.26
C PRO A 176 -10.76 14.65 -5.89
N ALA A 177 -10.53 13.46 -5.34
CA ALA A 177 -10.98 13.10 -4.00
C ALA A 177 -10.07 13.73 -2.94
N SER A 178 -10.62 14.19 -1.82
CA SER A 178 -9.83 14.68 -0.69
C SER A 178 -9.33 13.54 0.19
N PHE A 179 -8.27 13.78 0.96
CA PHE A 179 -7.74 12.84 1.94
C PHE A 179 -8.79 12.41 2.96
N GLY A 180 -9.67 13.33 3.37
CA GLY A 180 -10.79 13.03 4.24
C GLY A 180 -11.77 12.03 3.61
N GLU A 181 -12.13 12.22 2.33
CA GLU A 181 -13.01 11.32 1.59
C GLU A 181 -12.41 9.92 1.45
N VAL A 182 -11.12 9.85 1.06
CA VAL A 182 -10.39 8.58 0.94
C VAL A 182 -10.30 7.89 2.31
N PHE A 183 -9.99 8.63 3.38
CA PHE A 183 -9.86 8.09 4.73
C PHE A 183 -11.18 7.56 5.26
N ILE A 184 -12.28 8.31 5.08
CA ILE A 184 -13.64 7.88 5.45
C ILE A 184 -14.01 6.61 4.70
N LYS A 185 -13.81 6.56 3.38
CA LYS A 185 -14.11 5.36 2.58
C LYS A 185 -13.31 4.14 3.04
N ALA A 186 -12.03 4.33 3.40
CA ALA A 186 -11.15 3.25 3.84
C ALA A 186 -11.46 2.74 5.26
N HIS A 187 -12.09 3.56 6.12
CA HIS A 187 -12.34 3.25 7.53
C HIS A 187 -13.83 3.16 7.91
N THR A 188 -14.73 3.19 6.93
CA THR A 188 -16.17 3.00 7.14
C THR A 188 -16.59 1.68 6.53
N LYS A 189 -17.24 0.82 7.31
CA LYS A 189 -17.79 -0.45 6.84
C LYS A 189 -19.09 -0.22 6.06
N LYS A 190 -19.54 -1.26 5.35
CA LYS A 190 -20.81 -1.23 4.60
C LYS A 190 -22.04 -1.00 5.49
N ASP A 191 -21.96 -1.35 6.77
CA ASP A 191 -23.01 -1.11 7.78
C ASP A 191 -22.97 0.31 8.38
N GLY A 192 -22.03 1.17 7.94
CA GLY A 192 -21.85 2.53 8.43
C GLY A 192 -20.97 2.65 9.68
N THR A 193 -20.56 1.54 10.30
CA THR A 193 -19.71 1.57 11.49
C THR A 193 -18.23 1.77 11.15
N TYR A 194 -17.48 2.40 12.06
CA TYR A 194 -16.05 2.61 11.88
C TYR A 194 -15.22 1.34 12.16
N VAL A 195 -14.05 1.27 11.54
CA VAL A 195 -13.15 0.10 11.60
C VAL A 195 -12.40 0.03 12.93
N ASP A 196 -11.98 1.18 13.46
CA ASP A 196 -11.42 1.31 14.80
C ASP A 196 -11.76 2.67 15.42
N PHE A 197 -11.55 2.76 16.74
CA PHE A 197 -11.89 3.94 17.54
C PHE A 197 -11.04 5.17 17.21
N LYS A 198 -9.80 4.98 16.74
CA LYS A 198 -8.94 6.11 16.34
C LYS A 198 -9.45 6.73 15.05
N ALA A 199 -9.84 5.91 14.08
CA ALA A 199 -10.42 6.38 12.83
C ALA A 199 -11.73 7.11 13.06
N GLU A 200 -12.59 6.61 13.96
CA GLU A 200 -13.82 7.30 14.39
C GLU A 200 -13.51 8.70 14.93
N LYS A 201 -12.63 8.83 15.92
CA LYS A 201 -12.23 10.14 16.47
C LYS A 201 -11.72 11.11 15.41
N VAL A 202 -10.82 10.64 14.53
CA VAL A 202 -10.26 11.48 13.45
C VAL A 202 -11.37 11.92 12.49
N ILE A 203 -12.29 11.03 12.12
CA ILE A 203 -13.39 11.34 11.20
C ILE A 203 -14.37 12.33 11.84
N GLU A 204 -14.73 12.15 13.10
CA GLU A 204 -15.62 13.05 13.83
C GLU A 204 -15.00 14.45 14.00
N ALA A 205 -13.73 14.51 14.41
CA ALA A 205 -13.01 15.77 14.54
C ALA A 205 -12.93 16.52 13.20
N TYR A 206 -12.64 15.78 12.12
CA TYR A 206 -12.61 16.33 10.76
C TYR A 206 -13.98 16.84 10.31
N LYS A 207 -15.05 16.06 10.49
CA LYS A 207 -16.41 16.48 10.16
C LYS A 207 -16.82 17.74 10.90
N ARG A 208 -16.55 17.82 12.22
CA ARG A 208 -16.84 18.99 13.04
C ARG A 208 -16.09 20.24 12.54
N LYS A 209 -14.77 20.14 12.35
CA LYS A 209 -13.99 21.28 11.84
C LYS A 209 -14.44 21.71 10.44
N LYS A 210 -14.93 20.78 9.62
CA LYS A 210 -15.39 21.05 8.26
C LYS A 210 -16.71 21.82 8.29
N GLU A 211 -17.62 21.41 9.16
CA GLU A 211 -18.88 22.08 9.40
C GLU A 211 -18.68 23.50 9.95
N GLU A 212 -17.79 23.67 10.93
CA GLU A 212 -17.42 24.99 11.48
C GLU A 212 -16.88 25.92 10.39
N LYS A 213 -15.92 25.44 9.57
CA LYS A 213 -15.32 26.25 8.49
C LYS A 213 -16.35 26.63 7.41
N LEU A 214 -17.25 25.71 7.05
CA LEU A 214 -18.33 25.99 6.12
C LEU A 214 -19.36 26.98 6.68
N ALA A 215 -19.66 26.89 7.98
CA ALA A 215 -20.57 27.81 8.65
C ALA A 215 -19.99 29.24 8.73
N ASP A 216 -18.69 29.38 8.91
CA ASP A 216 -18.02 30.69 8.92
C ASP A 216 -17.98 31.32 7.52
N LEU A 217 -17.67 30.52 6.48
CA LEU A 217 -17.74 30.99 5.09
C LEU A 217 -19.15 31.44 4.70
N ALA A 218 -20.19 30.75 5.17
CA ALA A 218 -21.58 31.12 4.92
C ALA A 218 -21.95 32.49 5.53
N LYS A 219 -21.39 32.83 6.69
CA LYS A 219 -21.62 34.15 7.34
C LYS A 219 -20.94 35.28 6.56
N ASP A 220 -19.76 35.04 6.02
CA ASP A 220 -19.00 36.03 5.24
C ASP A 220 -19.59 36.25 3.82
N SER A 221 -20.26 35.25 3.23
CA SER A 221 -20.91 35.37 1.92
C SER A 221 -22.18 36.22 1.87
N THR A 222 -22.69 36.65 3.04
CA THR A 222 -23.98 37.38 3.14
C THR A 222 -23.95 38.79 2.53
N GLU A 223 -22.82 39.27 2.02
CA GLU A 223 -22.71 40.60 1.37
C GLU A 223 -22.77 40.58 -0.16
N ILE A 224 -22.74 39.42 -0.85
CA ILE A 224 -22.84 39.38 -2.32
C ILE A 224 -23.75 38.23 -2.77
N SER A 225 -24.88 38.60 -3.38
CA SER A 225 -25.87 37.73 -4.02
C SER A 225 -25.25 36.80 -5.09
N ASP A 226 -25.17 35.50 -4.81
CA ASP A 226 -25.68 34.43 -5.68
C ASP A 226 -25.71 33.08 -4.94
N GLU A 227 -26.70 32.23 -5.25
CA GLU A 227 -27.05 30.98 -4.57
C GLU A 227 -26.03 29.84 -4.75
N GLN A 228 -24.77 30.04 -4.34
CA GLN A 228 -23.75 28.99 -4.33
C GLN A 228 -23.47 28.58 -2.88
N GLN A 229 -23.74 27.32 -2.56
CA GLN A 229 -23.33 26.77 -1.26
C GLN A 229 -21.82 26.95 -1.09
N PRO A 230 -21.33 27.37 0.09
CA PRO A 230 -19.91 27.47 0.33
C PRO A 230 -19.26 26.10 0.08
N LEU A 231 -18.27 26.06 -0.79
CA LEU A 231 -17.52 24.85 -1.10
C LEU A 231 -16.05 25.10 -0.78
N LEU A 232 -15.46 24.21 0.01
CA LEU A 232 -14.02 24.21 0.24
C LEU A 232 -13.30 23.68 -1.00
N SER A 233 -12.13 24.24 -1.32
CA SER A 233 -11.23 23.59 -2.27
C SER A 233 -10.74 22.24 -1.72
N VAL A 234 -10.26 21.37 -2.60
CA VAL A 234 -9.70 20.07 -2.19
C VAL A 234 -8.48 20.27 -1.30
N GLU A 235 -7.67 21.30 -1.59
CA GLU A 235 -6.48 21.66 -0.82
C GLU A 235 -6.86 22.08 0.61
N GLU A 236 -7.85 22.96 0.75
CA GLU A 236 -8.33 23.40 2.06
C GLU A 236 -8.94 22.24 2.86
N ASP A 237 -9.66 21.34 2.20
CA ASP A 237 -10.24 20.15 2.83
C ASP A 237 -9.16 19.16 3.30
N ASN A 238 -8.08 19.02 2.52
CA ASN A 238 -6.92 18.20 2.88
C ASN A 238 -6.17 18.78 4.08
N GLU A 239 -5.95 20.09 4.13
CA GLU A 239 -5.31 20.75 5.27
C GLU A 239 -6.12 20.55 6.55
N LEU A 240 -7.44 20.72 6.46
CA LEU A 240 -8.35 20.50 7.57
C LEU A 240 -8.29 19.06 8.09
N PHE A 241 -8.25 18.09 7.17
CA PHE A 241 -8.09 16.69 7.53
C PHE A 241 -6.75 16.43 8.24
N ILE A 242 -5.64 16.95 7.70
CA ILE A 242 -4.31 16.80 8.31
C ILE A 242 -4.31 17.38 9.73
N GLN A 243 -4.85 18.58 9.93
CA GLN A 243 -4.95 19.19 11.25
C GLN A 243 -5.77 18.33 12.22
N SER A 244 -6.88 17.76 11.76
CA SER A 244 -7.73 16.86 12.56
C SER A 244 -6.98 15.59 12.98
N ALA A 245 -6.28 14.96 12.04
CA ALA A 245 -5.48 13.77 12.32
C ALA A 245 -4.33 14.06 13.31
N MET A 246 -3.61 15.18 13.13
CA MET A 246 -2.50 15.59 14.01
C MET A 246 -2.98 15.93 15.43
N THR A 247 -4.13 16.59 15.56
CA THR A 247 -4.68 16.97 16.88
C THR A 247 -4.99 15.70 17.69
N GLU A 248 -5.59 14.69 17.06
CA GLU A 248 -5.91 13.42 17.70
C GLU A 248 -4.65 12.56 17.95
N GLU A 249 -3.62 12.64 17.11
CA GLU A 249 -2.35 11.98 17.41
C GLU A 249 -1.63 12.56 18.62
N ILE A 250 -1.63 13.89 18.79
CA ILE A 250 -1.01 14.56 19.93
C ILE A 250 -1.79 14.27 21.22
N PHE A 251 -3.12 14.33 21.17
CA PHE A 251 -3.97 14.07 22.34
C PHE A 251 -3.80 12.64 22.88
N LEU A 252 -3.67 11.65 21.97
CA LEU A 252 -3.45 10.25 22.34
C LEU A 252 -2.02 9.96 22.87
N VAL A 253 -1.04 10.83 22.62
CA VAL A 253 0.33 10.69 23.14
C VAL A 253 0.49 11.37 24.51
N LEU A 254 -0.30 12.40 24.81
CA LEU A 254 -0.26 13.13 26.09
C LEU A 254 -1.12 12.48 27.18
N GLU A 255 -2.08 11.63 26.82
CA GLU A 255 -2.89 10.84 27.76
C GLU A 255 -2.30 9.43 28.03
N ALA A 256 -1.10 9.12 27.52
CA ALA A 256 -0.40 7.84 27.63
C ALA A 256 0.75 7.87 28.65
#